data_AF-A0A6N6Q7U2-F1
#
_entry.id   AF-A0A6N6Q7U2-F1
#
_cell.length_a   1.000
_cell.length_b   1.000
_cell.length_c   1.000
_cell.angle_alpha   90.00
_cell.angle_beta   90.00
_cell.angle_gamma   90.00
#
_symmetry.space_group_name_H-M   'P 1'
#
loop_
_entity.id
_entity.type
_entity.pdbx_description
1 polymer ?
#
loop_
_entity_poly.entity_id
_entity_poly.type
_entity_poly.pdbx_seq_one_letter_code
_entity_poly.pdbx_strand_id
1 'polypeptide(L)'
;MNAKLIAVVLLVASLGLGIGLYLSVDKAREDRDVAASRLNTLSNQLVSTTMQLSDEKKESSVLKTNLAQKIEETGIYSNKISFVAAELSRTEQEAREAAAKSRAELEKRDRQIAGLETEKDGLTKQMAVLTGRITGLDGKIKDTERRLASSEGDREALRKELRRLVAEKTELEHKFQDLAVLREQVRTLKEDLAIANRLEFIRKGLYGFDRKGAQLLQEGFRKPEPAGTNAAVGNQLNVEVRSDGRPATVRTNAPAAR
;
A
#
# COMPACT_ATOMS: atom_id res chain seq x y z
N MET A 1 -116.35 -5.07 135.01
CA MET A 1 -115.84 -3.81 134.40
C MET A 1 -116.50 -3.62 133.05
N ASN A 2 -116.94 -2.39 132.76
CA ASN A 2 -117.99 -2.10 131.77
C ASN A 2 -117.60 -2.53 130.34
N ALA A 3 -118.43 -3.34 129.68
CA ALA A 3 -118.20 -3.87 128.32
C ALA A 3 -117.85 -2.78 127.28
N LYS A 4 -118.31 -1.53 127.50
CA LYS A 4 -117.99 -0.35 126.69
C LYS A 4 -116.50 0.05 126.75
N LEU A 5 -115.85 -0.12 127.89
CA LEU A 5 -114.44 0.25 128.10
C LEU A 5 -113.49 -0.76 127.44
N ILE A 6 -113.85 -2.05 127.49
CA ILE A 6 -113.15 -3.11 126.74
C ILE A 6 -113.33 -2.90 125.23
N ALA A 7 -114.54 -2.57 124.78
CA ALA A 7 -114.80 -2.28 123.36
C ALA A 7 -114.02 -1.07 122.84
N VAL A 8 -113.89 0.01 123.64
CA VAL A 8 -113.10 1.21 123.28
C VAL A 8 -111.61 0.89 123.22
N VAL A 9 -111.06 0.16 124.20
CA VAL A 9 -109.64 -0.23 124.19
C VAL A 9 -109.33 -1.15 123.01
N LEU A 10 -110.24 -2.06 122.68
CA LEU A 10 -110.08 -3.00 121.56
C LEU A 10 -110.19 -2.28 120.19
N LEU A 11 -111.01 -1.23 120.11
CA LEU A 11 -111.14 -0.37 118.93
C LEU A 11 -109.92 0.53 118.73
N VAL A 12 -109.33 1.05 119.80
CA VAL A 12 -108.06 1.81 119.74
C VAL A 12 -106.90 0.88 119.39
N ALA A 13 -106.86 -0.34 119.94
CA ALA A 13 -105.85 -1.34 119.60
C ALA A 13 -105.97 -1.79 118.13
N SER A 14 -107.18 -1.96 117.60
CA SER A 14 -107.39 -2.33 116.19
C SER A 14 -107.05 -1.20 115.23
N LEU A 15 -107.33 0.06 115.57
CA LEU A 15 -106.89 1.23 114.79
C LEU A 15 -105.37 1.40 114.82
N GLY A 16 -104.73 1.22 115.99
CA GLY A 16 -103.26 1.27 116.12
C GLY A 16 -102.57 0.17 115.31
N LEU A 17 -103.11 -1.05 115.33
CA LEU A 17 -102.66 -2.15 114.48
C LEU A 17 -102.88 -1.85 112.99
N GLY A 18 -104.01 -1.25 112.62
CA GLY A 18 -104.31 -0.85 111.23
C GLY A 18 -103.32 0.18 110.69
N ILE A 19 -103.00 1.22 111.46
CA ILE A 19 -102.02 2.26 111.08
C ILE A 19 -100.61 1.67 111.04
N GLY A 20 -100.24 0.84 112.03
CA GLY A 20 -98.94 0.16 112.05
C GLY A 20 -98.73 -0.79 110.87
N LEU A 21 -99.77 -1.58 110.52
CA LEU A 21 -99.76 -2.42 109.33
C LEU A 21 -99.66 -1.57 108.06
N TYR A 22 -100.43 -0.48 107.94
CA TYR A 22 -100.38 0.39 106.78
C TYR A 22 -98.97 0.99 106.56
N LEU A 23 -98.34 1.54 107.61
CA LEU A 23 -96.99 2.10 107.53
C LEU A 23 -95.92 1.03 107.23
N SER A 24 -96.07 -0.17 107.79
CA SER A 24 -95.18 -1.29 107.47
C SER A 24 -95.32 -1.76 106.02
N VAL A 25 -96.54 -1.73 105.48
CA VAL A 25 -96.84 -2.07 104.09
C VAL A 25 -96.33 -0.99 103.14
N ASP A 26 -96.47 0.29 103.52
CA ASP A 26 -95.98 1.42 102.71
C ASP A 26 -94.46 1.45 102.65
N LYS A 27 -93.78 1.26 103.80
CA LYS A 27 -92.32 1.13 103.84
C LYS A 27 -91.82 -0.11 103.10
N ALA A 28 -92.55 -1.23 103.21
CA ALA A 28 -92.25 -2.43 102.43
C ALA A 28 -92.52 -2.26 100.92
N ARG A 29 -93.41 -1.35 100.51
CA ARG A 29 -93.62 -0.98 99.10
C ARG A 29 -92.48 -0.11 98.59
N GLU A 30 -92.08 0.91 99.35
CA GLU A 30 -90.96 1.79 99.01
C GLU A 30 -89.64 1.00 98.92
N ASP A 31 -89.37 0.10 99.88
CA ASP A 31 -88.21 -0.79 99.84
C ASP A 31 -88.26 -1.74 98.62
N ARG A 32 -89.44 -2.21 98.22
CA ARG A 32 -89.62 -3.03 97.00
C ARG A 32 -89.41 -2.22 95.73
N ASP A 33 -89.88 -0.98 95.68
CA ASP A 33 -89.72 -0.10 94.52
C ASP A 33 -88.26 0.35 94.35
N VAL A 34 -87.56 0.63 95.45
CA VAL A 34 -86.12 0.89 95.48
C VAL A 34 -85.33 -0.36 95.08
N ALA A 35 -85.70 -1.54 95.61
CA ALA A 35 -85.07 -2.80 95.23
C ALA A 35 -85.31 -3.14 93.75
N ALA A 36 -86.53 -2.92 93.24
CA ALA A 36 -86.89 -3.12 91.83
C ALA A 36 -86.11 -2.15 90.92
N SER A 37 -85.96 -0.88 91.32
CA SER A 37 -85.17 0.10 90.59
C SER A 37 -83.69 -0.27 90.55
N ARG A 38 -83.12 -0.71 91.69
CA ARG A 38 -81.74 -1.21 91.76
C ARG A 38 -81.54 -2.46 90.89
N LEU A 39 -82.48 -3.41 90.94
CA LEU A 39 -82.50 -4.59 90.08
C LEU A 39 -82.50 -4.21 88.60
N ASN A 40 -83.32 -3.24 88.19
CA ASN A 40 -83.34 -2.75 86.82
C ASN A 40 -82.00 -2.09 86.41
N THR A 41 -81.41 -1.26 87.28
CA THR A 41 -80.10 -0.65 86.98
C THR A 41 -78.97 -1.69 86.87
N LEU A 42 -78.92 -2.66 87.79
CA LEU A 42 -77.94 -3.73 87.77
C LEU A 42 -78.16 -4.64 86.56
N SER A 43 -79.41 -4.91 86.18
CA SER A 43 -79.75 -5.66 84.98
C SER A 43 -79.26 -4.94 83.73
N ASN A 44 -79.53 -3.65 83.59
CA ASN A 44 -79.06 -2.84 82.45
C ASN A 44 -77.53 -2.76 82.40
N GLN A 45 -76.87 -2.62 83.56
CA GLN A 45 -75.41 -2.65 83.65
C GLN A 45 -74.84 -4.02 83.25
N LEU A 46 -75.41 -5.11 83.75
CA LEU A 46 -74.99 -6.47 83.38
C LEU A 46 -75.13 -6.70 81.88
N VAL A 47 -76.24 -6.28 81.27
CA VAL A 47 -76.44 -6.36 79.81
C VAL A 47 -75.38 -5.54 79.08
N SER A 48 -75.14 -4.28 79.49
CA SER A 48 -74.13 -3.41 78.89
C SER A 48 -72.71 -3.99 79.00
N THR A 49 -72.32 -4.47 80.18
CA THR A 49 -71.00 -5.08 80.39
C THR A 49 -70.86 -6.39 79.62
N THR A 50 -71.94 -7.15 79.47
CA THR A 50 -71.94 -8.39 78.68
C THR A 50 -71.77 -8.08 77.19
N MET A 51 -72.42 -7.02 76.70
CA MET A 51 -72.23 -6.53 75.33
C MET A 51 -70.80 -6.07 75.10
N GLN A 52 -70.25 -5.22 75.98
CA GLN A 52 -68.87 -4.75 75.88
C GLN A 52 -67.87 -5.90 75.90
N LEU A 53 -68.03 -6.87 76.81
CA LEU A 53 -67.17 -8.05 76.85
C LEU A 53 -67.30 -8.91 75.57
N SER A 54 -68.49 -8.98 74.98
CA SER A 54 -68.70 -9.67 73.70
C SER A 54 -67.96 -8.95 72.56
N ASP A 55 -68.03 -7.62 72.52
CA ASP A 55 -67.39 -6.82 71.49
C ASP A 55 -65.86 -6.81 71.65
N GLU A 56 -65.33 -6.67 72.86
CA GLU A 56 -63.88 -6.83 73.13
C GLU A 56 -63.37 -8.22 72.72
N LYS A 57 -64.15 -9.28 72.97
CA LYS A 57 -63.78 -10.64 72.52
C LYS A 57 -63.74 -10.73 71.00
N LYS A 58 -64.69 -10.11 70.29
CA LYS A 58 -64.68 -10.05 68.82
C LYS A 58 -63.47 -9.27 68.32
N GLU A 59 -63.21 -8.09 68.87
CA GLU A 59 -62.05 -7.27 68.50
C GLU A 59 -60.73 -8.00 68.75
N SER A 60 -60.59 -8.68 69.89
CA SER A 60 -59.41 -9.50 70.19
C SER A 60 -59.25 -10.64 69.18
N SER A 61 -60.35 -11.28 68.77
CA SER A 61 -60.32 -12.29 67.71
C SER A 61 -59.85 -11.70 66.38
N VAL A 62 -60.37 -10.53 65.99
CA VAL A 62 -59.98 -9.84 64.75
C VAL A 62 -58.52 -9.42 64.80
N LEU A 63 -58.05 -8.86 65.91
CA LEU A 63 -56.63 -8.48 66.09
C LEU A 63 -55.71 -9.70 65.99
N LYS A 64 -56.07 -10.83 66.58
CA LYS A 64 -55.29 -12.08 66.47
C LYS A 64 -55.20 -12.56 65.03
N THR A 65 -56.31 -12.56 64.30
CA THR A 65 -56.33 -12.93 62.88
C THR A 65 -55.49 -11.96 62.04
N ASN A 66 -55.65 -10.66 62.24
CA ASN A 66 -54.87 -9.64 61.53
C ASN A 66 -53.37 -9.76 61.82
N LEU A 67 -52.99 -10.04 63.07
CA LEU A 67 -51.59 -10.23 63.45
C LEU A 67 -51.01 -11.51 62.81
N ALA A 68 -51.75 -12.61 62.79
CA ALA A 68 -51.35 -13.82 62.10
C ALA A 68 -51.13 -13.57 60.59
N GLN A 69 -52.08 -12.86 59.95
CA GLN A 69 -51.96 -12.48 58.54
C GLN A 69 -50.75 -11.58 58.29
N LYS A 70 -50.47 -10.60 59.16
CA LYS A 70 -49.32 -9.71 59.02
C LYS A 70 -47.98 -10.44 59.20
N ILE A 71 -47.92 -11.43 60.08
CA ILE A 71 -46.73 -12.30 60.24
C ILE A 71 -46.48 -13.07 58.93
N GLU A 72 -47.52 -13.66 58.36
CA GLU A 72 -47.42 -14.41 57.11
C GLU A 72 -46.98 -13.50 55.93
N GLU A 73 -47.64 -12.34 55.77
CA GLU A 73 -47.27 -11.35 54.75
C GLU A 73 -45.80 -10.92 54.90
N THR A 74 -45.35 -10.65 56.13
CA THR A 74 -43.95 -10.27 56.40
C THR A 74 -42.98 -11.40 56.04
N GLY A 75 -43.34 -12.65 56.33
CA GLY A 75 -42.57 -13.82 55.90
C GLY A 75 -42.45 -13.92 54.38
N ILE A 76 -43.55 -13.70 53.66
CA ILE A 76 -43.56 -13.69 52.19
C ILE A 76 -42.65 -12.57 51.64
N TYR A 77 -42.74 -11.35 52.18
CA TYR A 77 -41.90 -10.24 51.75
C TYR A 77 -40.42 -10.48 52.06
N SER A 78 -40.10 -11.03 53.23
CA SER A 78 -38.73 -11.40 53.60
C SER A 78 -38.13 -12.41 52.61
N ASN A 79 -38.92 -13.43 52.23
CA ASN A 79 -38.50 -14.42 51.24
C ASN A 79 -38.33 -13.80 49.84
N LYS A 80 -39.24 -12.91 49.43
CA LYS A 80 -39.12 -12.16 48.16
C LYS A 80 -37.87 -11.29 48.12
N ILE A 81 -37.58 -10.55 49.19
CA ILE A 81 -36.38 -9.71 49.27
C ILE A 81 -35.12 -10.57 49.17
N SER A 82 -35.10 -11.71 49.87
CA SER A 82 -33.96 -12.63 49.83
C SER A 82 -33.74 -13.21 48.42
N PHE A 83 -34.83 -13.56 47.73
CA PHE A 83 -34.80 -14.03 46.35
C PHE A 83 -34.29 -12.96 45.39
N VAL A 84 -34.86 -11.75 45.45
CA VAL A 84 -34.47 -10.62 44.58
C VAL A 84 -33.02 -10.22 44.84
N ALA A 85 -32.55 -10.25 46.09
CA ALA A 85 -31.15 -9.97 46.42
C ALA A 85 -30.20 -11.00 45.80
N ALA A 86 -30.57 -12.29 45.84
CA ALA A 86 -29.78 -13.35 45.21
C ALA A 86 -29.78 -13.23 43.67
N GLU A 87 -30.93 -12.92 43.07
CA GLU A 87 -31.06 -12.73 41.62
C GLU A 87 -30.31 -11.49 41.14
N LEU A 88 -30.35 -10.39 41.89
CA LEU A 88 -29.55 -9.19 41.61
C LEU A 88 -28.06 -9.49 41.68
N SER A 89 -27.60 -10.18 42.73
CA SER A 89 -26.18 -10.56 42.85
C SER A 89 -25.73 -11.45 41.69
N ARG A 90 -26.58 -12.37 41.24
CA ARG A 90 -26.29 -13.26 40.11
C ARG A 90 -26.23 -12.48 38.80
N THR A 91 -27.23 -11.64 38.53
CA THR A 91 -27.29 -10.83 37.31
C THR A 91 -26.14 -9.82 37.24
N GLU A 92 -25.73 -9.23 38.37
CA GLU A 92 -24.54 -8.38 38.43
C GLU A 92 -23.25 -9.13 38.07
N GLN A 93 -23.09 -10.36 38.56
CA GLN A 93 -21.94 -11.21 38.21
C GLN A 93 -21.94 -11.57 36.72
N GLU A 94 -23.07 -12.03 36.20
CA GLU A 94 -23.23 -12.37 34.78
C GLU A 94 -22.95 -11.15 33.88
N ALA A 95 -23.44 -9.96 34.26
CA ALA A 95 -23.17 -8.71 33.55
C ALA A 95 -21.69 -8.32 33.58
N ARG A 96 -21.01 -8.47 34.73
CA ARG A 96 -19.56 -8.21 34.85
C ARG A 96 -18.74 -9.17 34.00
N GLU A 97 -19.07 -10.46 34.01
CA GLU A 97 -18.40 -11.46 33.19
C GLU A 97 -18.62 -11.22 31.70
N ALA A 98 -19.85 -10.90 31.29
CA ALA A 98 -20.18 -10.56 29.92
C ALA A 98 -19.38 -9.33 29.46
N ALA A 99 -19.36 -8.26 30.27
CA ALA A 99 -18.58 -7.06 29.98
C ALA A 99 -17.07 -7.36 29.87
N ALA A 100 -16.52 -8.20 30.75
CA ALA A 100 -15.12 -8.61 30.70
C ALA A 100 -14.80 -9.42 29.42
N LYS A 101 -15.66 -10.37 29.05
CA LYS A 101 -15.54 -11.15 27.82
C LYS A 101 -15.59 -10.27 26.57
N SER A 102 -16.54 -9.34 26.50
CA SER A 102 -16.64 -8.39 25.39
C SER A 102 -15.40 -7.49 25.28
N ARG A 103 -14.89 -6.97 26.40
CA ARG A 103 -13.65 -6.17 26.40
C ARG A 103 -12.45 -6.98 25.90
N ALA A 104 -12.29 -8.21 26.37
CA ALA A 104 -11.20 -9.09 25.92
C ALA A 104 -11.32 -9.43 24.42
N GLU A 105 -12.53 -9.63 23.90
CA GLU A 105 -12.73 -9.84 22.46
C GLU A 105 -12.40 -8.58 21.66
N LEU A 106 -12.82 -7.40 22.11
CA LEU A 106 -12.47 -6.13 21.46
C LEU A 106 -10.96 -5.92 21.42
N GLU A 107 -10.25 -6.13 22.53
CA GLU A 107 -8.78 -6.04 22.54
C GLU A 107 -8.12 -7.02 21.56
N LYS A 108 -8.66 -8.24 21.45
CA LYS A 108 -8.16 -9.23 20.48
C LYS A 108 -8.39 -8.75 19.05
N ARG A 109 -9.57 -8.19 18.76
CA ARG A 109 -9.90 -7.63 17.44
C ARG A 109 -9.02 -6.43 17.11
N ASP A 110 -8.78 -5.53 18.05
CA ASP A 110 -7.93 -4.36 17.86
C ASP A 110 -6.48 -4.76 17.57
N ARG A 111 -5.95 -5.77 18.28
CA ARG A 111 -4.63 -6.34 17.97
C ARG A 111 -4.57 -6.95 16.57
N GLN A 112 -5.63 -7.64 16.15
CA GLN A 112 -5.72 -8.21 14.80
C GLN A 112 -5.78 -7.11 13.74
N ILE A 113 -6.56 -6.06 13.96
CA ILE A 113 -6.67 -4.90 13.06
C ILE A 113 -5.32 -4.23 12.91
N ALA A 114 -4.63 -3.92 14.02
CA ALA A 114 -3.29 -3.31 13.98
C ALA A 114 -2.26 -4.19 13.24
N GLY A 115 -2.34 -5.51 13.41
CA GLY A 115 -1.52 -6.47 12.67
C GLY A 115 -1.79 -6.43 11.16
N LEU A 116 -3.06 -6.46 10.77
CA LEU A 116 -3.48 -6.40 9.36
C LEU A 116 -3.14 -5.04 8.71
N GLU A 117 -3.25 -3.94 9.44
CA GLU A 117 -2.83 -2.61 8.98
C GLU A 117 -1.32 -2.57 8.70
N THR A 118 -0.52 -3.12 9.62
CA THR A 118 0.93 -3.23 9.44
C THR A 118 1.29 -4.09 8.22
N GLU A 119 0.61 -5.21 8.02
CA GLU A 119 0.81 -6.09 6.86
C GLU A 119 0.44 -5.37 5.56
N LYS A 120 -0.72 -4.70 5.53
CA LYS A 120 -1.17 -3.90 4.39
C LYS A 120 -0.17 -2.81 4.02
N ASP A 121 0.37 -2.10 5.00
CA ASP A 121 1.40 -1.08 4.79
C ASP A 121 2.69 -1.68 4.24
N GLY A 122 3.10 -2.84 4.76
CA GLY A 122 4.22 -3.62 4.25
C GLY A 122 4.05 -4.01 2.78
N LEU A 123 2.90 -4.59 2.43
CA LEU A 123 2.56 -4.96 1.05
C LEU A 123 2.50 -3.74 0.12
N THR A 124 1.94 -2.63 0.59
CA THR A 124 1.88 -1.38 -0.18
C THR A 124 3.28 -0.85 -0.52
N LYS A 125 4.20 -0.88 0.46
CA LYS A 125 5.62 -0.52 0.24
C LYS A 125 6.29 -1.47 -0.75
N GLN A 126 6.07 -2.77 -0.62
CA GLN A 126 6.62 -3.76 -1.55
C GLN A 126 6.11 -3.52 -2.98
N MET A 127 4.81 -3.25 -3.15
CA MET A 127 4.21 -2.91 -4.44
C MET A 127 4.82 -1.66 -5.06
N ALA A 128 5.06 -0.61 -4.26
CA ALA A 128 5.73 0.60 -4.74
C ALA A 128 7.16 0.30 -5.22
N VAL A 129 7.92 -0.49 -4.47
CA VAL A 129 9.29 -0.91 -4.84
C VAL A 129 9.27 -1.74 -6.13
N LEU A 130 8.37 -2.71 -6.25
CA LEU A 130 8.24 -3.54 -7.45
C LEU A 130 7.84 -2.72 -8.67
N THR A 131 6.90 -1.79 -8.51
CA THR A 131 6.49 -0.87 -9.58
C THR A 131 7.65 0.01 -10.05
N GLY A 132 8.46 0.52 -9.12
CA GLY A 132 9.67 1.26 -9.44
C GLY A 132 10.70 0.41 -10.20
N ARG A 133 10.90 -0.85 -9.78
CA ARG A 133 11.78 -1.80 -10.49
C ARG A 133 11.29 -2.10 -11.90
N ILE A 134 10.00 -2.34 -12.09
CA ILE A 134 9.39 -2.58 -13.41
C ILE A 134 9.62 -1.37 -14.31
N THR A 135 9.35 -0.16 -13.80
CA THR A 135 9.57 1.09 -14.56
C THR A 135 11.04 1.26 -14.94
N GLY A 136 11.96 0.96 -14.03
CA GLY A 136 13.40 1.01 -14.31
C GLY A 136 13.85 -0.04 -15.34
N LEU A 137 13.29 -1.25 -15.30
CA LEU A 137 13.56 -2.29 -16.29
C LEU A 137 13.00 -1.92 -17.66
N ASP A 138 11.79 -1.38 -17.74
CA ASP A 138 11.19 -0.90 -18.99
C ASP A 138 12.04 0.19 -19.64
N GLY A 139 12.58 1.11 -18.84
CA GLY A 139 13.54 2.13 -19.30
C GLY A 139 14.82 1.51 -19.88
N LYS A 140 15.39 0.49 -19.21
CA LYS A 140 16.57 -0.23 -19.71
C LYS A 140 16.28 -0.98 -21.00
N ILE A 141 15.12 -1.62 -21.11
CA ILE A 141 14.70 -2.32 -22.33
C ILE A 141 14.65 -1.33 -23.51
N LYS A 142 13.96 -0.20 -23.35
CA LYS A 142 13.90 0.85 -24.38
C LYS A 142 15.26 1.40 -24.78
N ASP A 143 16.17 1.58 -23.82
CA ASP A 143 17.53 2.01 -24.13
C ASP A 143 18.29 0.95 -24.93
N THR A 144 18.20 -0.33 -24.53
CA THR A 144 18.82 -1.44 -25.27
C THR A 144 18.25 -1.61 -26.67
N GLU A 145 16.94 -1.45 -26.85
CA GLU A 145 16.28 -1.48 -28.17
C GLU A 145 16.81 -0.37 -29.08
N ARG A 146 16.97 0.85 -28.57
CA ARG A 146 17.55 1.97 -29.35
C ARG A 146 18.99 1.70 -29.75
N ARG A 147 19.80 1.16 -28.83
CA ARG A 147 21.21 0.81 -29.10
C ARG A 147 21.32 -0.32 -30.12
N LEU A 148 20.42 -1.31 -30.05
CA LEU A 148 20.35 -2.39 -31.01
C LEU A 148 20.00 -1.85 -32.40
N ALA A 149 18.95 -1.04 -32.52
CA ALA A 149 18.55 -0.42 -33.78
C ALA A 149 19.68 0.43 -34.41
N SER A 150 20.42 1.19 -33.58
CA SER A 150 21.57 1.97 -34.04
C SER A 150 22.70 1.07 -34.55
N SER A 151 23.05 0.01 -33.81
CA SER A 151 24.09 -0.94 -34.19
C SER A 151 23.73 -1.72 -35.45
N GLU A 152 22.45 -2.04 -35.65
CA GLU A 152 21.96 -2.68 -36.86
C GLU A 152 22.07 -1.73 -38.07
N GLY A 153 21.71 -0.45 -37.90
CA GLY A 153 21.88 0.58 -38.92
C GLY A 153 23.34 0.77 -39.34
N ASP A 154 24.26 0.89 -38.37
CA ASP A 154 25.69 1.00 -38.63
C ASP A 154 26.23 -0.24 -39.36
N ARG A 155 25.79 -1.43 -38.96
CA ARG A 155 26.17 -2.68 -39.64
C ARG A 155 25.70 -2.70 -41.09
N GLU A 156 24.50 -2.20 -41.38
CA GLU A 156 24.00 -2.08 -42.75
C GLU A 156 24.81 -1.08 -43.58
N ALA A 157 25.17 0.06 -43.00
CA ALA A 157 26.04 1.06 -43.64
C ALA A 157 27.42 0.45 -43.97
N LEU A 158 28.07 -0.18 -43.00
CA LEU A 158 29.37 -0.86 -43.19
C LEU A 158 29.29 -1.96 -44.24
N ARG A 159 28.19 -2.72 -44.31
CA ARG A 159 28.00 -3.73 -45.37
C ARG A 159 27.88 -3.10 -46.75
N LYS A 160 27.22 -1.94 -46.89
CA LYS A 160 27.13 -1.21 -48.17
C LYS A 160 28.51 -0.69 -48.59
N GLU A 161 29.25 -0.08 -47.67
CA GLU A 161 30.60 0.41 -47.93
C GLU A 161 31.56 -0.73 -48.29
N LEU A 162 31.50 -1.86 -47.59
CA LEU A 162 32.30 -3.04 -47.91
C LEU A 162 32.03 -3.53 -49.34
N ARG A 163 30.75 -3.60 -49.75
CA ARG A 163 30.39 -3.95 -51.14
C ARG A 163 30.95 -2.96 -52.15
N ARG A 164 30.86 -1.65 -51.87
CA ARG A 164 31.42 -0.59 -52.73
C ARG A 164 32.94 -0.75 -52.87
N LEU A 165 33.65 -0.92 -51.76
CA LEU A 165 35.11 -1.08 -51.75
C LEU A 165 35.56 -2.36 -52.47
N VAL A 166 34.81 -3.46 -52.35
CA VAL A 166 35.07 -4.68 -53.12
C VAL A 166 34.90 -4.42 -54.62
N ALA A 167 33.82 -3.73 -55.02
CA ALA A 167 33.61 -3.37 -56.43
C ALA A 167 34.74 -2.47 -56.97
N GLU A 168 35.13 -1.43 -56.22
CA GLU A 168 36.25 -0.55 -56.59
C GLU A 168 37.57 -1.30 -56.68
N LYS A 169 37.83 -2.23 -55.75
CA LYS A 169 39.01 -3.11 -55.80
C LYS A 169 39.01 -3.95 -57.06
N THR A 170 37.89 -4.58 -57.43
CA THR A 170 37.81 -5.39 -58.65
C THR A 170 38.03 -4.55 -59.90
N GLU A 171 37.51 -3.32 -59.95
CA GLU A 171 37.73 -2.40 -61.07
C GLU A 171 39.20 -1.97 -61.18
N LEU A 172 39.85 -1.70 -60.04
CA LEU A 172 41.29 -1.40 -60.01
C LEU A 172 42.13 -2.60 -60.45
N GLU A 173 41.77 -3.82 -60.05
CA GLU A 173 42.43 -5.05 -60.49
C GLU A 173 42.32 -5.24 -62.00
N HIS A 174 41.13 -5.00 -62.60
CA HIS A 174 40.96 -5.01 -64.05
C HIS A 174 41.85 -3.97 -64.75
N LYS A 175 41.83 -2.71 -64.29
CA LYS A 175 42.69 -1.65 -64.83
C LYS A 175 44.18 -2.00 -64.72
N PHE A 176 44.60 -2.63 -63.63
CA PHE A 176 45.98 -3.05 -63.43
C PHE A 176 46.36 -4.19 -64.39
N GLN A 177 45.45 -5.15 -64.62
CA GLN A 177 45.64 -6.22 -65.58
C GLN A 177 45.78 -5.67 -67.01
N ASP A 178 44.92 -4.73 -67.41
CA ASP A 178 44.99 -4.08 -68.72
C ASP A 178 46.30 -3.31 -68.92
N LEU A 179 46.77 -2.57 -67.89
CA LEU A 179 48.06 -1.90 -67.92
C LEU A 179 49.23 -2.87 -68.02
N ALA A 180 49.15 -4.02 -67.34
CA ALA A 180 50.17 -5.06 -67.46
C ALA A 180 50.23 -5.62 -68.90
N VAL A 181 49.07 -5.89 -69.51
CA VAL A 181 48.97 -6.31 -70.92
C VAL A 181 49.54 -5.24 -71.85
N LEU A 182 49.19 -3.96 -71.64
CA LEU A 182 49.68 -2.85 -72.46
C LEU A 182 51.21 -2.69 -72.35
N ARG A 183 51.78 -2.85 -71.15
CA ARG A 183 53.24 -2.83 -70.96
C ARG A 183 53.93 -3.95 -71.72
N GLU A 184 53.33 -5.15 -71.73
CA GLU A 184 53.85 -6.28 -72.50
C GLU A 184 53.78 -5.99 -74.01
N GLN A 185 52.66 -5.45 -74.51
CA GLN A 185 52.53 -5.03 -75.91
C GLN A 185 53.54 -3.95 -76.31
N VAL A 186 53.84 -2.99 -75.44
CA VAL A 186 54.88 -1.98 -75.72
C VAL A 186 56.26 -2.61 -75.75
N ARG A 187 56.51 -3.60 -74.88
CA ARG A 187 57.78 -4.33 -74.87
C ARG A 187 57.98 -5.12 -76.15
N THR A 188 56.98 -5.88 -76.60
CA THR A 188 57.06 -6.63 -77.86
C THR A 188 57.24 -5.69 -79.05
N LEU A 189 56.50 -4.57 -79.11
CA LEU A 189 56.70 -3.57 -80.17
C LEU A 189 58.11 -2.96 -80.17
N LYS A 190 58.71 -2.74 -79.00
CA LYS A 190 60.10 -2.29 -78.90
C LYS A 190 61.09 -3.36 -79.36
N GLU A 191 60.85 -4.62 -79.02
CA GLU A 191 61.65 -5.76 -79.49
C GLU A 191 61.55 -5.90 -81.02
N ASP A 192 60.34 -5.79 -81.58
CA ASP A 192 60.08 -5.79 -83.03
C ASP A 192 60.74 -4.61 -83.74
N LEU A 193 60.68 -3.41 -83.16
CA LEU A 193 61.37 -2.23 -83.70
C LEU A 193 62.89 -2.43 -83.66
N ALA A 194 63.44 -2.99 -82.59
CA ALA A 194 64.87 -3.29 -82.50
C ALA A 194 65.29 -4.34 -83.55
N ILE A 195 64.46 -5.36 -83.79
CA ILE A 195 64.66 -6.35 -84.85
C ILE A 195 64.55 -5.68 -86.22
N ALA A 196 63.55 -4.84 -86.47
CA ALA A 196 63.38 -4.10 -87.72
C ALA A 196 64.55 -3.16 -88.00
N ASN A 197 65.03 -2.43 -87.00
CA ASN A 197 66.23 -1.61 -87.09
C ASN A 197 67.47 -2.47 -87.38
N ARG A 198 67.62 -3.62 -86.73
CA ARG A 198 68.71 -4.57 -87.02
C ARG A 198 68.62 -5.10 -88.45
N LEU A 199 67.43 -5.45 -88.94
CA LEU A 199 67.20 -5.89 -90.31
C LEU A 199 67.46 -4.76 -91.32
N GLU A 200 67.09 -3.52 -91.00
CA GLU A 200 67.45 -2.34 -91.80
C GLU A 200 68.96 -2.12 -91.82
N PHE A 201 69.66 -2.26 -90.68
CA PHE A 201 71.12 -2.16 -90.66
C PHE A 201 71.78 -3.29 -91.45
N ILE A 202 71.21 -4.50 -91.46
CA ILE A 202 71.64 -5.59 -92.33
C ILE A 202 71.39 -5.21 -93.82
N ARG A 203 70.20 -4.69 -94.15
CA ARG A 203 69.83 -4.29 -95.52
C ARG A 203 70.66 -3.11 -96.04
N LYS A 204 71.05 -2.19 -95.16
CA LYS A 204 71.94 -1.04 -95.44
C LYS A 204 73.42 -1.42 -95.35
N GLY A 205 73.77 -2.70 -95.10
CA GLY A 205 75.15 -3.20 -95.11
C GLY A 205 76.02 -2.78 -93.92
N LEU A 206 75.41 -2.31 -92.83
CA LEU A 206 76.10 -1.77 -91.64
C LEU A 206 76.33 -2.82 -90.54
N TYR A 207 75.73 -4.01 -90.64
CA TYR A 207 75.99 -5.14 -89.74
C TYR A 207 77.00 -6.09 -90.38
N GLY A 208 78.28 -5.89 -90.05
CA GLY A 208 79.39 -6.67 -90.60
C GLY A 208 80.78 -6.04 -90.47
N PHE A 209 80.99 -5.08 -89.55
CA PHE A 209 82.36 -4.68 -89.20
C PHE A 209 82.89 -5.59 -88.08
N ASP A 210 83.39 -6.75 -88.49
CA ASP A 210 84.33 -7.58 -87.73
C ASP A 210 85.67 -6.84 -87.52
N ARG A 211 85.62 -5.67 -86.89
CA ARG A 211 86.82 -4.92 -86.49
C ARG A 211 86.82 -4.75 -84.98
N LYS A 212 87.61 -5.60 -84.32
CA LYS A 212 87.95 -5.49 -82.90
C LYS A 212 88.56 -4.11 -82.63
N GLY A 213 87.96 -3.33 -81.74
CA GLY A 213 88.34 -1.94 -81.43
C GLY A 213 89.79 -1.73 -80.99
N ALA A 214 90.55 -2.79 -80.70
CA ALA A 214 91.97 -2.71 -80.38
C ALA A 214 92.87 -2.37 -81.60
N GLN A 215 92.45 -2.67 -82.83
CA GLN A 215 93.23 -2.35 -84.05
C GLN A 215 93.12 -0.88 -84.47
N LEU A 216 92.04 -0.19 -84.09
CA LEU A 216 91.83 1.25 -84.34
C LEU A 216 92.68 2.17 -83.45
N LEU A 217 93.41 1.62 -82.47
CA LEU A 217 94.31 2.37 -81.58
C LEU A 217 95.79 2.34 -82.04
N GLN A 218 96.17 1.44 -82.95
CA GLN A 218 97.55 1.31 -83.46
C GLN A 218 97.84 2.18 -84.69
N GLU A 219 96.82 2.54 -85.46
CA GLU A 219 96.95 3.46 -86.60
C GLU A 219 96.60 4.88 -86.12
N GLY A 220 97.56 5.54 -85.48
CA GLY A 220 97.39 6.86 -84.88
C GLY A 220 96.73 7.88 -85.82
N PHE A 221 95.71 8.56 -85.30
CA PHE A 221 94.99 9.62 -86.02
C PHE A 221 95.88 10.83 -86.23
N ARG A 222 96.30 11.06 -87.49
CA ARG A 222 96.92 12.32 -87.92
C ARG A 222 95.83 13.40 -88.09
N LYS A 223 96.03 14.52 -87.39
CA LYS A 223 95.25 15.76 -87.49
C LYS A 223 95.70 16.57 -88.72
N PRO A 224 94.75 17.09 -89.51
CA PRO A 224 94.87 18.41 -90.11
C PRO A 224 93.74 19.35 -89.63
N GLU A 225 94.09 20.62 -89.50
CA GLU A 225 93.28 21.78 -89.06
C GLU A 225 93.33 22.82 -90.22
N PRO A 226 92.59 23.95 -90.20
CA PRO A 226 91.14 24.15 -90.26
C PRO A 226 90.69 25.00 -91.49
N ALA A 227 89.42 24.89 -91.89
CA ALA A 227 88.62 25.90 -92.61
C ALA A 227 87.16 25.38 -92.59
N GLY A 228 86.08 26.10 -92.33
CA GLY A 228 85.77 27.51 -92.09
C GLY A 228 84.24 27.58 -91.94
N THR A 229 83.77 28.25 -90.89
CA THR A 229 82.48 28.96 -90.73
C THR A 229 81.23 28.55 -91.52
N ASN A 230 80.17 28.16 -90.79
CA ASN A 230 78.80 28.75 -90.80
C ASN A 230 77.91 27.88 -89.88
N ALA A 231 77.67 28.24 -88.61
CA ALA A 231 76.64 29.18 -88.15
C ALA A 231 75.22 28.82 -88.65
N ALA A 232 74.47 28.02 -87.88
CA ALA A 232 73.03 28.24 -87.63
C ALA A 232 72.45 27.24 -86.59
N VAL A 233 72.17 27.79 -85.41
CA VAL A 233 70.95 27.59 -84.59
C VAL A 233 70.67 26.21 -83.96
N GLY A 234 70.69 26.18 -82.62
CA GLY A 234 69.60 25.52 -81.87
C GLY A 234 70.00 24.62 -80.69
N ASN A 235 70.10 25.23 -79.50
CA ASN A 235 69.84 24.61 -78.18
C ASN A 235 70.92 23.71 -77.56
N GLN A 236 71.96 24.34 -77.03
CA GLN A 236 72.73 23.79 -75.91
C GLN A 236 72.01 24.12 -74.60
N LEU A 237 71.46 23.11 -73.93
CA LEU A 237 70.90 23.24 -72.59
C LEU A 237 72.04 23.15 -71.56
N ASN A 238 72.42 24.29 -70.97
CA ASN A 238 73.23 24.30 -69.76
C ASN A 238 72.36 23.83 -68.59
N VAL A 239 72.66 22.65 -68.06
CA VAL A 239 72.03 22.13 -66.83
C VAL A 239 73.09 22.13 -65.73
N GLU A 240 73.03 23.13 -64.85
CA GLU A 240 73.78 23.09 -63.59
C GLU A 240 73.00 22.24 -62.59
N VAL A 241 73.48 21.02 -62.33
CA VAL A 241 72.98 20.19 -61.23
C VAL A 241 73.65 20.67 -59.94
N ARG A 242 72.92 21.43 -59.12
CA ARG A 242 73.37 21.79 -57.78
C ARG A 242 73.20 20.58 -56.84
N SER A 243 74.22 20.30 -56.03
CA SER A 243 74.30 19.14 -55.13
C SER A 243 73.46 19.27 -53.85
N ASP A 244 72.57 20.27 -53.74
CA ASP A 244 71.79 20.63 -52.55
C ASP A 244 70.29 20.27 -52.63
N GLY A 245 69.87 19.43 -53.59
CA GLY A 245 68.59 18.70 -53.53
C GLY A 245 67.32 19.52 -53.81
N ARG A 246 67.41 20.70 -54.44
CA ARG A 246 66.24 21.49 -54.88
C ARG A 246 66.02 21.36 -56.41
N PRO A 247 64.78 21.43 -56.91
CA PRO A 247 64.48 21.16 -58.33
C PRO A 247 65.05 22.23 -59.28
N ALA A 248 65.64 21.78 -60.39
CA ALA A 248 66.29 22.61 -61.40
C ALA A 248 65.29 23.53 -62.14
N THR A 249 65.63 24.79 -62.34
CA THR A 249 64.79 25.77 -63.06
C THR A 249 65.29 25.91 -64.50
N VAL A 250 64.45 25.57 -65.50
CA VAL A 250 64.77 25.72 -66.93
C VAL A 250 64.39 27.12 -67.38
N ARG A 251 65.36 27.92 -67.84
CA ARG A 251 65.12 29.19 -68.54
C ARG A 251 65.24 28.98 -70.04
N THR A 252 64.17 29.19 -70.78
CA THR A 252 64.18 29.21 -72.25
C THR A 252 64.35 30.66 -72.73
N ASN A 253 65.41 30.93 -73.48
CA ASN A 253 65.61 32.25 -74.11
C ASN A 253 64.74 32.31 -75.39
N ALA A 254 63.64 33.05 -75.33
CA ALA A 254 62.89 33.47 -76.52
C ALA A 254 63.47 34.80 -77.06
N PRO A 255 63.64 34.97 -78.39
CA PRO A 255 64.17 36.22 -78.96
C PRO A 255 63.11 37.34 -78.93
N ALA A 256 63.54 38.53 -78.54
CA ALA A 256 62.71 39.74 -78.51
C ALA A 256 62.44 40.25 -79.94
N ALA A 257 61.16 40.49 -80.24
CA ALA A 257 60.71 41.17 -81.45
C ALA A 257 60.85 42.69 -81.28
N ARG A 258 61.50 43.33 -82.26
CA ARG A 258 61.25 44.71 -82.70
C ARG A 258 61.18 44.70 -84.21
#